data_AF-L8LYS5-F1
#
_entry.id   AF-L8LYS5-F1
#
_cell.length_a   1.000
_cell.length_b   1.000
_cell.length_c   1.000
_cell.angle_alpha   90.00
_cell.angle_beta   90.00
_cell.angle_gamma   90.00
#
_symmetry.space_group_name_H-M   'P 1'
#
loop_
_entity.id
_entity.type
_entity.pdbx_description
1 polymer ?
#
loop_
_entity_poly.entity_id
_entity_poly.type
_entity_poly.pdbx_seq_one_letter_code
_entity_poly.pdbx_strand_id
1 'polypeptide(L)'
;MKTLSTQKTPNFSPHCTDRRFATERLIWGQRKEGDHGVYSDRLSQWDYEKDKLARSKASKKFPYGSPAWSQEFLRQYFDDRSIELTAIYSCFHLGNGFPIQAFCYLQKEDKNDDI
;
A
#
# COMPACT_ATOMS: atom_id res chain seq x y z
N MET A 1 27.00 3.81 -26.57
CA MET A 1 25.92 4.53 -25.86
C MET A 1 24.99 3.50 -25.24
N LYS A 2 24.97 3.37 -23.90
CA LYS A 2 23.96 2.55 -23.21
C LYS A 2 22.68 3.37 -23.16
N THR A 3 21.64 2.91 -23.85
CA THR A 3 20.29 3.46 -23.78
C THR A 3 19.83 3.39 -22.32
N LEU A 4 19.69 4.55 -21.69
CA LEU A 4 19.04 4.66 -20.39
C LEU A 4 17.60 4.15 -20.57
N SER A 5 17.34 2.95 -20.08
CA SER A 5 16.00 2.42 -19.93
C SER A 5 15.21 3.47 -19.15
N THR A 6 14.25 4.09 -19.81
CA THR A 6 13.25 4.95 -19.19
C THR A 6 12.56 4.10 -18.13
N GLN A 7 12.96 4.26 -16.87
CA GLN A 7 12.21 3.71 -15.75
C GLN A 7 10.82 4.32 -15.83
N LYS A 8 9.89 3.53 -16.39
CA LYS A 8 8.47 3.87 -16.48
C LYS A 8 8.02 4.27 -15.08
N THR A 9 7.39 5.43 -14.98
CA THR A 9 6.75 5.93 -13.77
C THR A 9 5.95 4.80 -13.10
N PRO A 10 6.12 4.58 -11.80
CA PRO A 10 5.35 3.56 -11.09
C PRO A 10 3.86 3.88 -11.24
N ASN A 11 3.10 2.95 -11.84
CA ASN A 11 1.65 3.10 -11.94
C ASN A 11 1.02 2.63 -10.62
N PHE A 12 0.68 3.58 -9.77
CA PHE A 12 0.00 3.32 -8.51
C PHE A 12 -1.48 2.97 -8.69
N SER A 13 -2.05 3.11 -9.88
CA SER A 13 -3.47 2.83 -10.15
C SER A 13 -3.63 1.91 -11.38
N PRO A 14 -3.22 0.64 -11.29
CA PRO A 14 -3.39 -0.34 -12.36
C PRO A 14 -4.88 -0.58 -12.69
N HIS A 15 -5.20 -0.78 -13.98
CA HIS A 15 -6.55 -1.14 -14.44
C HIS A 15 -6.62 -2.63 -14.81
N CYS A 16 -7.79 -3.28 -14.65
CA CYS A 16 -7.98 -4.72 -14.92
C CYS A 16 -7.65 -5.14 -16.37
N THR A 17 -7.68 -4.20 -17.30
CA THR A 17 -7.33 -4.42 -18.70
C THR A 17 -5.83 -4.35 -18.98
N ASP A 18 -5.01 -3.87 -18.02
CA ASP A 18 -3.57 -3.79 -18.19
C ASP A 18 -2.88 -5.11 -17.81
N ARG A 19 -2.74 -5.99 -18.81
CA ARG A 19 -2.07 -7.30 -18.68
C ARG A 19 -0.64 -7.21 -18.15
N ARG A 20 0.01 -6.03 -18.15
CA ARG A 20 1.35 -5.84 -17.56
C ARG A 20 1.40 -6.05 -16.05
N PHE A 21 0.26 -6.04 -15.38
CA PHE A 21 0.15 -6.26 -13.94
C PHE A 21 -0.30 -7.69 -13.59
N ALA A 22 -0.39 -8.59 -14.59
CA ALA A 22 -0.84 -10.00 -14.46
C ALA A 22 -0.04 -10.78 -13.41
N THR A 23 1.14 -10.27 -13.08
CA THR A 23 2.05 -10.73 -12.05
C THR A 23 2.22 -9.64 -11.00
N GLU A 24 2.38 -10.03 -9.74
CA GLU A 24 2.74 -9.13 -8.65
C GLU A 24 3.95 -8.25 -9.04
N ARG A 25 3.83 -6.94 -8.77
CA ARG A 25 4.87 -5.96 -9.05
C ARG A 25 5.06 -5.02 -7.89
N LEU A 26 6.30 -4.91 -7.44
CA LEU A 26 6.74 -3.86 -6.54
C LEU A 26 6.59 -2.50 -7.24
N ILE A 27 5.75 -1.65 -6.68
CA ILE A 27 5.53 -0.28 -7.16
C ILE A 27 6.45 0.70 -6.42
N TRP A 28 6.67 0.46 -5.13
CA TRP A 28 7.44 1.35 -4.28
C TRP A 28 8.02 0.60 -3.07
N GLY A 29 9.18 1.05 -2.61
CA GLY A 29 9.82 0.58 -1.39
C GLY A 29 10.55 -0.75 -1.57
N GLN A 30 10.70 -1.49 -0.48
CA GLN A 30 11.27 -2.84 -0.46
C GLN A 30 10.67 -3.60 0.72
N ARG A 31 10.24 -4.83 0.47
CA ARG A 31 9.73 -5.70 1.54
C ARG A 31 10.86 -6.01 2.53
N LYS A 32 10.58 -5.84 3.82
CA LYS A 32 11.49 -6.16 4.93
C LYS A 32 11.08 -7.47 5.59
N GLU A 33 12.04 -8.11 6.25
CA GLU A 33 11.74 -9.23 7.13
C GLU A 33 10.83 -8.75 8.28
N GLY A 34 9.81 -9.55 8.61
CA GLY A 34 8.80 -9.16 9.60
C GLY A 34 7.62 -8.33 9.06
N ASP A 35 7.59 -8.00 7.76
CA ASP A 35 6.48 -7.24 7.17
C ASP A 35 5.14 -8.00 7.27
N HIS A 36 4.13 -7.29 7.76
CA HIS A 36 2.74 -7.63 7.54
C HIS A 36 2.31 -7.21 6.13
N GLY A 37 1.35 -7.93 5.53
CA GLY A 37 0.81 -7.61 4.21
C GLY A 37 -0.71 -7.50 4.27
N VAL A 38 -1.28 -6.43 3.70
CA VAL A 38 -2.72 -6.24 3.64
C VAL A 38 -3.18 -5.70 2.28
N TYR A 39 -4.31 -6.19 1.79
CA TYR A 39 -4.90 -5.74 0.53
C TYR A 39 -5.84 -4.56 0.76
N SER A 40 -5.81 -3.56 -0.13
CA SER A 40 -6.70 -2.39 -0.09
C SER A 40 -8.17 -2.79 0.02
N ASP A 41 -8.58 -3.82 -0.72
CA ASP A 41 -9.98 -4.21 -0.83
C ASP A 41 -10.44 -4.99 0.40
N ARG A 42 -9.52 -5.75 1.04
CA ARG A 42 -9.79 -6.43 2.31
C ARG A 42 -10.10 -5.42 3.42
N LEU A 43 -9.40 -4.29 3.45
CA LEU A 43 -9.62 -3.25 4.47
C LEU A 43 -11.04 -2.67 4.36
N SER A 44 -11.52 -2.43 3.14
CA SER A 44 -12.90 -1.97 2.91
C SER A 44 -13.95 -3.04 3.23
N GLN A 45 -13.65 -4.32 2.97
CA GLN A 45 -14.53 -5.44 3.30
C GLN A 45 -14.63 -5.72 4.80
N TRP A 46 -13.55 -5.52 5.55
CA TRP A 46 -13.53 -5.73 7.00
C TRP A 46 -14.26 -4.62 7.74
N ASP A 47 -14.02 -3.37 7.36
CA ASP A 47 -14.68 -2.22 7.96
C ASP A 47 -14.71 -1.05 6.98
N TYR A 48 -15.85 -0.92 6.30
CA TYR A 48 -16.08 0.09 5.27
C TYR A 48 -16.04 1.52 5.82
N GLU A 49 -16.61 1.78 7.00
CA GLU A 49 -16.65 3.14 7.56
C GLU A 49 -15.26 3.57 8.03
N LYS A 50 -14.49 2.64 8.60
CA LYS A 50 -13.09 2.88 8.96
C LYS A 50 -12.22 3.14 7.74
N ASP A 51 -12.37 2.36 6.66
CA ASP A 51 -11.68 2.59 5.38
C ASP A 51 -12.02 3.97 4.81
N LYS A 52 -13.31 4.31 4.73
CA LYS A 52 -13.80 5.59 4.21
C LYS A 52 -13.25 6.78 5.01
N LEU A 53 -13.25 6.70 6.34
CA LEU A 53 -12.71 7.74 7.20
C LEU A 53 -11.18 7.88 7.02
N ALA A 54 -10.46 6.76 7.01
CA ALA A 54 -9.01 6.74 6.82
C ALA A 54 -8.61 7.35 5.47
N ARG A 55 -9.31 6.97 4.38
CA ARG A 55 -9.12 7.55 3.04
C ARG A 55 -9.35 9.06 3.05
N SER A 56 -10.45 9.51 3.65
CA SER A 56 -10.77 10.94 3.75
C SER A 56 -9.67 11.72 4.47
N LYS A 57 -9.19 11.21 5.61
CA LYS A 57 -8.10 11.85 6.38
C LYS A 57 -6.78 11.87 5.61
N ALA A 58 -6.41 10.76 4.96
CA ALA A 58 -5.17 10.69 4.16
C ALA A 58 -5.21 11.63 2.95
N SER A 59 -6.33 11.66 2.22
CA SER A 59 -6.50 12.50 1.03
C SER A 59 -6.52 14.01 1.33
N LYS A 60 -6.82 14.41 2.56
CA LYS A 60 -6.67 15.82 2.99
C LYS A 60 -5.22 16.25 3.14
N LYS A 61 -4.29 15.31 3.36
CA LYS A 61 -2.87 15.59 3.63
C LYS A 61 -1.97 15.30 2.44
N PHE A 62 -2.27 14.25 1.68
CA PHE A 62 -1.40 13.74 0.63
C PHE A 62 -2.21 13.43 -0.64
N PRO A 63 -1.59 13.52 -1.83
CA PRO A 63 -2.24 13.09 -3.06
C PRO A 63 -2.45 11.57 -3.06
N TYR A 64 -3.64 11.13 -3.45
CA TYR A 64 -3.98 9.71 -3.59
C TYR A 64 -2.99 8.99 -4.51
N GLY A 65 -2.62 7.76 -4.14
CA GLY A 65 -1.66 6.96 -4.90
C GLY A 65 -0.20 7.32 -4.65
N SER A 66 0.11 8.22 -3.72
CA SER A 66 1.48 8.44 -3.26
C SER A 66 1.84 7.51 -2.08
N PRO A 67 3.13 7.15 -1.89
CA PRO A 67 3.55 6.39 -0.71
C PRO A 67 3.20 7.07 0.62
N ALA A 68 3.31 8.40 0.68
CA ALA A 68 2.92 9.18 1.85
C ALA A 68 1.42 9.07 2.16
N TRP A 69 0.58 9.04 1.12
CA TRP A 69 -0.84 8.79 1.28
C TRP A 69 -1.11 7.39 1.83
N SER A 70 -0.48 6.35 1.28
CA SER A 70 -0.64 4.97 1.76
C SER A 70 -0.19 4.79 3.21
N GLN A 71 0.93 5.42 3.59
CA GLN A 71 1.42 5.43 4.97
C GLN A 71 0.41 6.07 5.95
N GLU A 72 -0.11 7.25 5.61
CA GLU A 72 -1.09 7.91 6.48
C GLU A 72 -2.42 7.14 6.51
N PHE A 73 -2.86 6.60 5.37
CA PHE A 73 -4.04 5.76 5.30
C PHE A 73 -3.95 4.56 6.26
N LEU A 74 -2.86 3.80 6.25
CA LEU A 74 -2.70 2.64 7.14
C LEU A 74 -2.69 3.07 8.62
N ARG A 75 -1.97 4.13 8.97
CA ARG A 75 -1.96 4.65 10.35
C ARG A 75 -3.34 5.04 10.84
N GLN A 76 -4.14 5.67 9.97
CA GLN A 76 -5.53 6.04 10.30
C GLN A 76 -6.46 4.83 10.34
N TYR A 77 -6.27 3.85 9.45
CA TYR A 77 -7.10 2.65 9.42
C TYR A 77 -6.84 1.75 10.61
N PHE A 78 -5.60 1.53 11.02
CA PHE A 78 -5.30 0.71 12.19
C PHE A 78 -5.37 1.49 13.51
N ASP A 79 -5.52 2.81 13.43
CA ASP A 79 -5.42 3.73 14.56
C ASP A 79 -4.09 3.56 15.33
N ASP A 80 -3.01 3.41 14.57
CA ASP A 80 -1.68 3.11 15.08
C ASP A 80 -0.62 3.94 14.35
N ARG A 81 0.11 4.78 15.10
CA ARG A 81 1.16 5.66 14.55
C ARG A 81 2.51 4.95 14.40
N SER A 82 2.70 3.81 15.04
CA SER A 82 3.91 2.99 14.94
C SER A 82 4.06 2.31 13.58
N ILE A 83 2.96 2.20 12.83
CA ILE A 83 2.96 1.60 11.49
C ILE A 83 3.90 2.34 10.56
N GLU A 84 4.80 1.59 9.93
CA GLU A 84 5.73 2.04 8.89
C GLU A 84 5.46 1.28 7.61
N LEU A 85 5.06 2.00 6.56
CA LEU A 85 4.92 1.43 5.22
C LEU A 85 6.31 1.12 4.66
N THR A 86 6.53 -0.13 4.26
CA THR A 86 7.81 -0.61 3.74
C THR A 86 7.78 -0.87 2.24
N ALA A 87 6.65 -1.37 1.71
CA ALA A 87 6.48 -1.60 0.29
C ALA A 87 5.02 -1.47 -0.17
N ILE A 88 4.83 -1.17 -1.45
CA ILE A 88 3.55 -1.24 -2.14
C ILE A 88 3.70 -2.17 -3.33
N TYR A 89 2.82 -3.15 -3.43
CA TYR A 89 2.70 -4.02 -4.60
C TYR A 89 1.38 -3.76 -5.32
N SER A 90 1.44 -3.86 -6.65
CA SER A 90 0.27 -3.99 -7.51
C SER A 90 0.18 -5.44 -7.94
N CYS A 91 -0.99 -6.03 -7.74
CA CYS A 91 -1.26 -7.40 -8.15
C CYS A 91 -2.72 -7.52 -8.62
N PHE A 92 -3.08 -8.71 -9.12
CA PHE A 92 -4.46 -9.04 -9.42
C PHE A 92 -4.98 -10.07 -8.43
N HIS A 93 -6.23 -9.91 -8.02
CA HIS A 93 -6.92 -10.93 -7.27
C HIS A 93 -7.17 -12.15 -8.19
N LEU A 94 -6.54 -13.29 -7.87
CA LEU A 94 -6.49 -14.47 -8.76
C LEU A 94 -7.87 -15.02 -9.13
N GLY A 95 -8.86 -14.89 -8.25
CA GLY A 95 -10.20 -15.43 -8.46
C GLY A 95 -11.09 -14.63 -9.43
N ASN A 96 -10.78 -13.36 -9.68
CA ASN A 96 -11.66 -12.47 -10.48
C ASN A 96 -10.90 -11.51 -11.40
N GLY A 97 -9.57 -11.49 -11.36
CA GLY A 97 -8.73 -10.64 -12.21
C GLY A 97 -8.81 -9.14 -11.88
N PHE A 98 -9.39 -8.75 -10.74
CA PHE A 98 -9.47 -7.33 -10.36
C PHE A 98 -8.14 -6.82 -9.79
N PRO A 99 -7.69 -5.61 -10.21
CA PRO A 99 -6.46 -5.02 -9.71
C PRO A 99 -6.62 -4.69 -8.24
N ILE A 100 -5.62 -5.06 -7.45
CA ILE A 100 -5.55 -4.77 -6.03
C ILE A 100 -4.19 -4.17 -5.70
N GLN A 101 -4.17 -3.32 -4.68
CA GLN A 101 -2.92 -2.90 -4.04
C GLN A 101 -2.70 -3.74 -2.79
N ALA A 102 -1.47 -4.24 -2.62
CA ALA A 102 -1.01 -4.82 -1.37
C ALA A 102 -0.04 -3.86 -0.69
N PHE A 103 -0.30 -3.54 0.56
CA PHE A 103 0.57 -2.73 1.39
C PHE A 103 1.36 -3.63 2.32
N CYS A 104 2.69 -3.52 2.28
CA CYS A 104 3.56 -4.11 3.27
C CYS A 104 3.92 -3.08 4.33
N TYR A 105 3.84 -3.46 5.59
CA TYR A 105 4.15 -2.57 6.70
C TYR A 105 4.72 -3.31 7.91
N LEU A 106 5.54 -2.61 8.68
CA LEU A 106 5.95 -3.01 10.02
C LEU A 106 5.06 -2.30 11.04
N GLN A 107 4.75 -3.01 12.11
CA GLN A 107 4.25 -2.41 13.33
C GLN A 107 5.43 -2.38 14.30
N LYS A 108 5.93 -1.19 14.62
CA LYS A 108 7.01 -1.07 15.61
C LYS A 108 6.36 -1.23 16.98
N GLU A 109 6.81 -2.22 17.75
CA GLU A 109 6.47 -2.23 19.17
C GLU A 109 6.99 -0.92 19.78
N ASP A 110 6.11 -0.19 20.46
CA ASP A 110 6.55 0.89 21.34
C ASP A 110 7.48 0.23 22.35
N LYS A 111 8.78 0.54 22.26
CA LYS A 111 9.71 0.20 23.33
C LYS A 111 9.26 0.97 24.56
N ASN A 112 8.40 0.37 25.37
CA ASN A 112 8.32 0.70 26.78
C ASN A 112 9.65 0.26 27.39
N ASP A 113 10.65 1.13 27.29
CA ASP A 113 11.81 1.07 28.15
C ASP A 113 11.31 1.42 29.57
N ASP A 114 10.79 0.41 30.27
CA ASP A 114 10.53 0.47 31.70
C ASP A 114 11.87 0.69 32.42
N ILE A 115 12.09 1.93 32.91
CA ILE A 115 13.08 2.28 33.93
C ILE A 115 12.36 2.95 35.09
#